data_AF-A0A9P4IRI2-F1
#
_entry.id   AF-A0A9P4IRI2-F1
#
_cell.length_a   1.000
_cell.length_b   1.000
_cell.length_c   1.000
_cell.angle_alpha   90.00
_cell.angle_beta   90.00
_cell.angle_gamma   90.00
#
_symmetry.space_group_name_H-M   'P 1'
#
loop_
_entity.id
_entity.type
_entity.pdbx_description
1 polymer ?
#
loop_
_entity_poly.entity_id
_entity_poly.type
_entity_poly.pdbx_seq_one_letter_code
_entity_poly.pdbx_strand_id
1 'polypeptide(L)'
;MESVSAYSQPSNTGFGVSLPTQLFYTEEYLKDKDRPMTFEDIWSYLSIPADSDTTEAVLKQHLQSGRVKVIYDPKGFGGQGSYRYRPKHDVRSAEQLKEYLQKQTTMQGVDVKELRDGWKDAQPAINALEARAELRVTRNKNGEAKAVWADDPSLKQDIRPDFKAAWQVSRLPANSEELRTQLLDAGLKPATERKVVQSAGKPKEKKRKGPRQSGRMTNVHMQGLLKDYSYLKR
;
A
#
# COMPACT_ATOMS: atom_id res chain seq x y z
N MET A 1 9.64 23.07 -75.36
CA MET A 1 9.50 21.91 -74.45
C MET A 1 9.57 22.48 -73.05
N GLU A 2 8.42 22.82 -72.47
CA GLU A 2 8.37 23.36 -71.11
C GLU A 2 7.45 22.52 -70.24
N SER A 3 8.00 22.28 -69.06
CA SER A 3 7.61 21.51 -67.89
C SER A 3 6.18 21.66 -67.39
N VAL A 4 5.63 20.56 -66.87
CA VAL A 4 4.79 20.60 -65.67
C VAL A 4 5.26 19.47 -64.74
N SER A 5 6.12 19.82 -63.77
CA SER A 5 6.39 18.96 -62.61
C SER A 5 5.15 18.96 -61.73
N ALA A 6 4.52 17.79 -61.61
CA ALA A 6 3.43 17.56 -60.67
C ALA A 6 3.98 17.67 -59.24
N TYR A 7 3.61 18.74 -58.54
CA TYR A 7 3.81 18.87 -57.10
C TYR A 7 2.84 17.92 -56.39
N SER A 8 3.34 16.77 -55.93
CA SER A 8 2.65 15.94 -54.96
C SER A 8 2.74 16.62 -53.59
N GLN A 9 1.69 17.29 -53.16
CA GLN A 9 1.54 17.62 -51.75
C GLN A 9 1.38 16.30 -50.97
N PRO A 10 2.10 16.09 -49.86
CA PRO A 10 1.85 14.94 -49.02
C PRO A 10 0.43 15.07 -48.44
N SER A 11 -0.39 14.05 -48.66
CA SER A 11 -1.70 13.91 -48.05
C SER A 11 -1.58 14.18 -46.54
N ASN A 12 -2.39 15.09 -46.01
CA ASN A 12 -2.49 15.35 -44.57
C ASN A 12 -2.68 14.02 -43.83
N THR A 13 -1.60 13.53 -43.23
CA THR A 13 -1.56 12.26 -42.51
C THR A 13 -2.35 12.40 -41.21
N GLY A 14 -3.67 12.16 -41.24
CA GLY A 14 -4.55 11.80 -40.12
C GLY A 14 -4.15 12.23 -38.69
N PHE A 15 -3.73 13.48 -38.47
CA PHE A 15 -3.39 13.98 -37.15
C PHE A 15 -4.71 14.12 -36.36
N GLY A 16 -4.96 13.21 -35.42
CA GLY A 16 -6.13 13.25 -34.53
C GLY A 16 -7.13 12.08 -34.68
N VAL A 17 -7.04 11.27 -35.74
CA VAL A 17 -7.99 10.15 -35.97
C VAL A 17 -7.48 8.83 -35.36
N SER A 18 -6.21 8.77 -34.94
CA SER A 18 -5.67 7.55 -34.36
C SER A 18 -6.20 7.33 -32.94
N LEU A 19 -6.61 6.08 -32.64
CA LEU A 19 -7.13 5.69 -31.33
C LEU A 19 -6.21 6.06 -30.15
N PRO A 20 -4.87 5.87 -30.21
CA PRO A 20 -3.97 6.32 -29.15
C PRO A 20 -4.03 7.84 -28.89
N THR A 21 -4.17 8.64 -29.96
CA THR A 21 -4.30 10.09 -29.84
C THR A 21 -5.63 10.47 -29.20
N GLN A 22 -6.73 9.83 -29.60
CA GLN A 22 -8.06 10.04 -29.02
C GLN A 22 -8.09 9.69 -27.52
N LEU A 23 -7.45 8.59 -27.14
CA LEU A 23 -7.30 8.20 -25.74
C LEU A 23 -6.50 9.24 -24.95
N PHE A 24 -5.38 9.71 -25.49
CA PHE A 24 -4.58 10.75 -24.86
C PHE A 24 -5.37 12.05 -24.63
N TYR A 25 -6.07 12.54 -25.66
CA TYR A 25 -6.91 13.73 -25.52
C TYR A 25 -8.08 13.54 -24.55
N THR A 26 -8.65 12.33 -24.49
CA THR A 26 -9.67 11.98 -23.50
C THR A 26 -9.11 12.04 -22.09
N GLU A 27 -7.92 11.47 -21.85
CA GLU A 27 -7.26 11.54 -20.54
C GLU A 27 -6.98 12.98 -20.12
N GLU A 28 -6.46 13.80 -21.04
CA GLU A 28 -6.16 15.21 -20.78
C GLU A 28 -7.43 16.01 -20.47
N TYR A 29 -8.51 15.79 -21.23
CA TYR A 29 -9.81 16.41 -21.00
C TYR A 29 -10.38 16.06 -19.62
N LEU A 30 -10.39 14.76 -19.27
CA LEU A 30 -10.88 14.31 -17.97
C LEU A 30 -10.01 14.81 -16.82
N LYS A 31 -8.70 14.92 -17.02
CA LYS A 31 -7.76 15.47 -16.04
C LYS A 31 -7.98 16.96 -15.81
N ASP A 32 -8.29 17.73 -16.86
CA ASP A 32 -8.56 19.15 -16.71
C ASP A 32 -9.86 19.41 -15.94
N LYS A 33 -10.94 18.70 -16.31
CA LYS A 33 -12.26 18.85 -15.70
C LYS A 33 -12.35 18.32 -14.26
N ASP A 34 -11.51 17.33 -13.93
CA ASP A 34 -11.41 16.68 -12.62
C ASP A 34 -12.75 16.20 -12.00
N ARG A 35 -13.74 15.93 -12.84
CA ARG A 35 -15.09 15.48 -12.45
C ARG A 35 -15.55 14.29 -13.31
N PRO A 36 -16.48 13.46 -12.84
CA PRO A 36 -17.10 12.44 -13.67
C PRO A 36 -17.82 13.09 -14.87
N MET A 37 -17.63 12.55 -16.06
CA MET A 37 -18.26 12.98 -17.31
C MET A 37 -18.96 11.80 -17.98
N THR A 38 -19.94 12.09 -18.84
CA THR A 38 -20.58 11.05 -19.65
C THR A 38 -19.73 10.69 -20.87
N PHE A 39 -20.03 9.57 -21.52
CA PHE A 39 -19.36 9.23 -22.77
C PHE A 39 -19.68 10.24 -23.88
N GLU A 40 -20.92 10.75 -23.92
CA GLU A 40 -21.37 11.74 -24.90
C GLU A 40 -20.57 13.05 -24.77
N ASP A 41 -20.29 13.51 -23.55
CA ASP A 41 -19.44 14.67 -23.32
C ASP A 41 -18.02 14.46 -23.88
N ILE A 42 -17.45 13.28 -23.68
CA ILE A 42 -16.11 12.92 -24.19
C ILE A 42 -16.13 12.86 -25.72
N TRP A 43 -17.15 12.22 -26.28
CA TRP A 43 -17.31 12.07 -27.72
C TRP A 43 -17.45 13.41 -28.43
N SER A 44 -18.26 14.31 -27.85
CA SER A 44 -18.43 15.68 -28.36
C SER A 44 -17.12 16.46 -28.34
N TYR A 45 -16.31 16.31 -27.30
CA TYR A 45 -15.02 16.98 -27.17
C TYR A 45 -14.04 16.54 -28.25
N LEU A 46 -14.00 15.23 -28.56
CA LEU A 46 -13.10 14.69 -29.58
C LEU A 46 -13.48 15.10 -31.01
N SER A 47 -14.71 15.60 -31.24
CA SER A 47 -15.19 16.07 -32.54
C SER A 47 -14.92 15.08 -33.68
N ILE A 48 -15.05 13.78 -33.40
CA ILE A 48 -14.79 12.71 -34.37
C ILE A 48 -15.95 12.70 -35.39
N PRO A 49 -15.67 12.56 -36.70
CA PRO A 49 -16.71 12.47 -37.72
C PRO A 49 -17.72 11.35 -37.42
N ALA A 50 -19.01 11.64 -37.60
CA ALA A 50 -20.12 10.76 -37.22
C ALA A 50 -20.14 9.40 -37.95
N ASP A 51 -19.47 9.26 -39.10
CA ASP A 51 -19.42 8.02 -39.90
C ASP A 51 -18.50 6.92 -39.31
N SER A 52 -18.27 6.94 -37.99
CA SER A 52 -17.24 6.16 -37.33
C SER A 52 -17.76 5.35 -36.14
N ASP A 53 -18.97 4.77 -36.25
CA ASP A 53 -19.60 3.88 -35.25
C ASP A 53 -18.63 2.80 -34.70
N THR A 54 -17.76 2.28 -35.57
CA THR A 54 -16.73 1.30 -35.20
C THR A 54 -15.69 1.89 -34.23
N THR A 55 -15.32 3.16 -34.41
CA THR A 55 -14.36 3.86 -33.54
C THR A 55 -14.98 4.22 -32.19
N GLU A 56 -16.28 4.54 -32.16
CA GLU A 56 -17.02 4.81 -30.93
C GLU A 56 -17.01 3.57 -30.02
N ALA A 57 -17.38 2.42 -30.57
CA ALA A 57 -17.41 1.15 -29.83
C ALA A 57 -16.02 0.75 -29.31
N VAL A 58 -14.99 0.90 -30.14
CA VAL A 58 -13.61 0.61 -29.77
C VAL A 58 -13.13 1.55 -28.66
N LEU A 59 -13.33 2.86 -28.80
CA LEU A 59 -12.95 3.83 -27.77
C LEU A 59 -13.63 3.51 -26.43
N LYS A 60 -14.94 3.25 -26.45
CA LYS A 60 -15.71 2.87 -25.27
C LYS A 60 -15.16 1.62 -24.60
N GLN A 61 -14.85 0.57 -25.39
CA GLN A 61 -14.24 -0.65 -24.88
C GLN A 61 -12.87 -0.39 -24.23
N HIS A 62 -12.04 0.46 -24.84
CA HIS A 62 -10.73 0.80 -24.29
C HIS A 62 -10.82 1.59 -22.98
N LEU A 63 -11.72 2.58 -22.89
CA LEU A 63 -11.95 3.35 -21.66
C LEU A 63 -12.47 2.46 -20.52
N GLN A 64 -13.27 1.44 -20.83
CA GLN A 64 -13.81 0.50 -19.86
C GLN A 64 -12.83 -0.63 -19.48
N SER A 65 -11.76 -0.84 -20.25
CA SER A 65 -10.80 -1.93 -20.05
C SER A 65 -9.95 -1.81 -18.77
N GLY A 66 -9.94 -0.64 -18.12
CA GLY A 66 -9.13 -0.35 -16.94
C GLY A 66 -7.62 -0.23 -17.18
N ARG A 67 -7.17 -0.32 -18.44
CA ARG A 67 -5.75 -0.16 -18.85
C ARG A 67 -5.35 1.31 -19.03
N VAL A 68 -6.34 2.16 -19.27
CA VAL A 68 -6.19 3.60 -19.49
C VAL A 68 -6.34 4.31 -18.14
N LYS A 69 -5.85 5.54 -17.98
CA LYS A 69 -5.98 6.33 -16.74
C LYS A 69 -7.38 6.89 -16.55
N VAL A 70 -8.39 6.04 -16.69
CA VAL A 70 -9.80 6.39 -16.57
C VAL A 70 -10.49 5.38 -15.66
N ILE A 71 -11.23 5.89 -14.70
CA ILE A 71 -12.13 5.15 -13.83
C ILE A 71 -13.50 5.17 -14.51
N TYR A 72 -14.03 3.98 -14.77
CA TYR A 72 -15.39 3.81 -15.28
C TYR A 72 -16.30 3.28 -14.17
N ASP A 73 -17.42 3.96 -13.94
CA ASP A 73 -18.49 3.48 -13.08
C ASP A 73 -19.78 3.30 -13.90
N PRO A 74 -20.25 2.05 -14.11
CA PRO A 74 -21.45 1.79 -14.91
C PRO A 74 -22.75 2.31 -14.27
N LYS A 75 -22.78 2.55 -12.95
CA LYS A 75 -23.96 3.10 -12.26
C LYS A 75 -23.99 4.63 -12.29
N GLY A 76 -22.90 5.26 -12.75
CA GLY A 76 -22.81 6.71 -12.88
C GLY A 76 -23.92 7.29 -13.75
N PHE A 77 -24.34 8.52 -13.45
CA PHE A 77 -25.37 9.26 -14.17
C PHE A 77 -26.66 8.43 -14.42
N GLY A 78 -27.16 7.74 -13.39
CA GLY A 78 -28.41 6.98 -13.49
C GLY A 78 -28.35 5.74 -14.39
N GLY A 79 -27.15 5.18 -14.60
CA GLY A 79 -26.94 4.00 -15.45
C GLY A 79 -26.42 4.31 -16.87
N GLN A 80 -26.18 5.59 -17.19
CA GLN A 80 -25.53 5.98 -18.45
C GLN A 80 -24.02 5.70 -18.44
N GLY A 81 -23.44 5.50 -17.25
CA GLY A 81 -22.01 5.29 -17.05
C GLY A 81 -21.26 6.61 -16.89
N SER A 82 -20.32 6.65 -15.94
CA SER A 82 -19.47 7.82 -15.71
C SER A 82 -18.00 7.49 -15.91
N TYR A 83 -17.27 8.44 -16.45
CA TYR A 83 -15.85 8.36 -16.75
C TYR A 83 -15.14 9.48 -15.99
N ARG A 84 -14.11 9.13 -15.20
CA ARG A 84 -13.31 10.08 -14.43
C ARG A 84 -11.83 9.80 -14.63
N TYR A 85 -10.98 10.82 -14.62
CA TYR A 85 -9.53 10.60 -14.64
C TYR A 85 -9.08 9.79 -13.41
N ARG A 86 -8.14 8.87 -13.62
CA ARG A 86 -7.49 8.05 -12.59
C ARG A 86 -6.07 8.57 -12.34
N PRO A 87 -5.85 9.37 -11.29
CA PRO A 87 -4.50 9.74 -10.88
C PRO A 87 -3.71 8.51 -10.42
N LYS A 88 -2.38 8.63 -10.38
CA LYS A 88 -1.50 7.56 -9.87
C LYS A 88 -1.81 7.22 -8.40
N HIS A 89 -2.05 8.26 -7.60
CA HIS A 89 -2.55 8.15 -6.23
C HIS A 89 -3.90 8.85 -6.18
N ASP A 90 -4.98 8.14 -5.84
CA ASP A 90 -6.33 8.70 -5.77
C ASP A 90 -6.52 9.51 -4.48
N VAL A 91 -5.75 10.58 -4.35
CA VAL A 91 -5.71 11.49 -3.20
C VAL A 91 -6.02 12.88 -3.70
N ARG A 92 -7.11 13.47 -3.21
CA ARG A 92 -7.62 14.79 -3.61
C ARG A 92 -7.75 15.76 -2.43
N SER A 93 -7.52 15.28 -1.21
CA SER A 93 -7.60 16.07 0.01
C SER A 93 -6.51 15.71 1.02
N ALA A 94 -6.28 16.62 1.96
CA ALA A 94 -5.36 16.43 3.08
C ALA A 94 -5.70 15.20 3.93
N GLU A 95 -6.98 14.96 4.16
CA GLU A 95 -7.47 13.82 4.95
C GLU A 95 -7.25 12.50 4.20
N GLN A 96 -7.56 12.47 2.90
CA GLN A 96 -7.30 11.31 2.06
C GLN A 96 -5.80 11.00 1.98
N LEU A 97 -4.93 12.02 2.01
CA LEU A 97 -3.48 11.79 2.04
C LEU A 97 -3.07 11.06 3.31
N LYS A 98 -3.58 11.47 4.47
CA LYS A 98 -3.30 10.80 5.75
C LYS A 98 -3.81 9.36 5.74
N GLU A 99 -5.04 9.16 5.30
CA GLU A 99 -5.63 7.82 5.23
C GLU A 99 -4.85 6.92 4.26
N TYR A 100 -4.43 7.47 3.12
CA TYR A 100 -3.60 6.76 2.15
C TYR A 100 -2.26 6.34 2.74
N LEU A 101 -1.56 7.27 3.40
CA LEU A 101 -0.27 7.00 4.04
C LEU A 101 -0.39 6.00 5.21
N GLN A 102 -1.49 6.02 5.97
CA GLN A 102 -1.75 5.04 7.03
C GLN A 102 -2.11 3.65 6.50
N LYS A 103 -2.81 3.58 5.36
CA LYS A 103 -3.15 2.31 4.70
C LYS A 103 -1.94 1.61 4.09
N GLN A 104 -0.88 2.36 3.77
CA GLN A 104 0.34 1.79 3.21
C GLN A 104 1.06 0.90 4.24
N THR A 105 1.20 -0.39 3.92
CA THR A 105 1.98 -1.35 4.72
C THR A 105 3.49 -1.14 4.58
N THR A 106 3.91 -0.72 3.40
CA THR A 106 5.29 -0.30 3.12
C THR A 106 5.39 1.20 3.34
N MET A 107 6.21 1.63 4.30
CA MET A 107 6.49 3.03 4.62
C MET A 107 7.31 3.73 3.51
N GLN A 108 6.77 3.76 2.29
CA GLN A 108 7.38 4.41 1.14
C GLN A 108 6.96 5.88 1.10
N GLY A 109 7.90 6.76 0.77
CA GLY A 109 7.59 8.17 0.58
C GLY A 109 6.76 8.37 -0.69
N VAL A 110 5.77 9.25 -0.62
CA VAL A 110 4.95 9.61 -1.78
C VAL A 110 5.49 10.89 -2.39
N ASP A 111 5.81 10.86 -3.68
CA ASP A 111 6.30 12.02 -4.41
C ASP A 111 5.18 13.05 -4.65
N VAL A 112 5.46 14.31 -4.31
CA VAL A 112 4.50 15.42 -4.46
C VAL A 112 4.18 15.69 -5.93
N LYS A 113 5.12 15.41 -6.85
CA LYS A 113 4.86 15.50 -8.29
C LYS A 113 3.75 14.55 -8.73
N GLU A 114 3.67 13.37 -8.12
CA GLU A 114 2.63 12.38 -8.41
C GLU A 114 1.30 12.78 -7.78
N LEU A 115 1.33 13.38 -6.58
CA LEU A 115 0.14 13.93 -5.93
C LEU A 115 -0.46 15.11 -6.72
N ARG A 116 0.38 15.96 -7.32
CA ARG A 116 -0.07 17.09 -8.16
C ARG A 116 -0.87 16.67 -9.39
N ASP A 117 -0.75 15.40 -9.81
CA ASP A 117 -1.50 14.86 -10.94
C ASP A 117 -3.01 14.75 -10.63
N GLY A 118 -3.36 14.39 -9.40
CA GLY A 118 -4.75 14.25 -8.93
C GLY A 118 -5.21 15.40 -8.03
N TRP A 119 -4.29 16.19 -7.49
CA TRP A 119 -4.58 17.26 -6.54
C TRP A 119 -3.74 18.51 -6.82
N LYS A 120 -4.33 19.45 -7.57
CA LYS A 120 -3.64 20.68 -8.03
C LYS A 120 -3.10 21.52 -6.85
N ASP A 121 -3.85 21.59 -5.75
CA ASP A 121 -3.52 22.37 -4.54
C ASP A 121 -2.82 21.55 -3.44
N ALA A 122 -2.15 20.45 -3.80
CA ALA A 122 -1.45 19.60 -2.83
C ALA A 122 -0.36 20.35 -2.05
N GLN A 123 0.42 21.21 -2.71
CA GLN A 123 1.58 21.88 -2.12
C GLN A 123 1.24 22.74 -0.88
N PRO A 124 0.30 23.70 -0.94
CA PRO A 124 -0.07 24.50 0.22
C PRO A 124 -0.70 23.64 1.33
N ALA A 125 -1.50 22.64 0.98
CA ALA A 125 -2.11 21.75 1.97
C ALA A 125 -1.07 20.89 2.71
N ILE A 126 -0.08 20.35 2.00
CA ILE A 126 1.03 19.61 2.60
C ILE A 126 1.84 20.51 3.54
N ASN A 127 2.13 21.75 3.15
CA ASN A 127 2.82 22.72 4.01
C ASN A 127 2.03 23.00 5.30
N ALA A 128 0.70 23.10 5.22
CA ALA A 128 -0.15 23.30 6.39
C ALA A 128 -0.15 22.09 7.34
N LEU A 129 -0.11 20.87 6.80
CA LEU A 129 -0.02 19.64 7.59
C LEU A 129 1.37 19.46 8.23
N GLU A 130 2.44 19.84 7.53
CA GLU A 130 3.79 19.85 8.07
C GLU A 130 3.92 20.85 9.24
N ALA A 131 3.29 22.02 9.13
CA ALA A 131 3.26 23.01 10.22
C ALA A 131 2.59 22.46 11.49
N ARG A 132 1.63 21.54 11.33
CA ARG A 132 0.98 20.81 12.43
C ARG A 132 1.78 19.58 12.91
N ALA A 133 2.92 19.29 12.27
CA ALA A 133 3.75 18.11 12.51
C ALA A 133 3.01 16.78 12.36
N GLU A 134 2.00 16.74 11.47
CA GLU A 134 1.24 15.52 11.18
C GLU A 134 1.82 14.75 9.99
N LEU A 135 2.74 15.36 9.25
CA LEU A 135 3.44 14.77 8.12
C LEU A 135 4.90 15.18 8.12
N ARG A 136 5.76 14.27 7.67
CA ARG A 136 7.18 14.54 7.43
C ARG A 136 7.36 14.82 5.95
N VAL A 137 7.99 15.95 5.63
CA VAL A 137 8.23 16.36 4.25
C VAL A 137 9.72 16.50 4.00
N THR A 138 10.18 16.03 2.84
CA THR A 138 11.51 16.38 2.32
C THR A 138 11.36 17.46 1.28
N ARG A 139 12.24 18.44 1.31
CA ARG A 139 12.21 19.59 0.40
C ARG A 139 13.36 19.54 -0.59
N ASN A 140 13.13 20.04 -1.79
CA ASN A 140 14.18 20.28 -2.77
C ASN A 140 14.98 21.54 -2.41
N LYS A 141 16.08 21.80 -3.13
CA LYS A 141 16.88 23.02 -3.00
C LYS A 141 16.05 24.31 -3.16
N ASN A 142 14.96 24.23 -3.93
CA ASN A 142 14.05 25.35 -4.20
C ASN A 142 13.00 25.55 -3.09
N GLY A 143 13.04 24.76 -2.01
CA GLY A 143 12.08 24.83 -0.92
C GLY A 143 10.75 24.12 -1.18
N GLU A 144 10.47 23.65 -2.41
CA GLU A 144 9.28 22.88 -2.74
C GLU A 144 9.29 21.49 -2.07
N ALA A 145 8.11 21.01 -1.67
CA ALA A 145 7.98 19.66 -1.13
C ALA A 145 8.24 18.64 -2.24
N LYS A 146 9.17 17.73 -1.98
CA LYS A 146 9.58 16.67 -2.91
C LYS A 146 8.79 15.39 -2.64
N ALA A 147 8.88 14.90 -1.41
CA ALA A 147 8.24 13.67 -0.99
C ALA A 147 7.66 13.82 0.43
N VAL A 148 6.62 13.05 0.71
CA VAL A 148 5.83 13.07 1.93
C VAL A 148 5.82 11.68 2.56
N TRP A 149 5.96 11.63 3.89
CA TRP A 149 5.83 10.43 4.69
C TRP A 149 4.80 10.63 5.79
N ALA A 150 4.22 9.52 6.24
CA ALA A 150 3.48 9.49 7.49
C ALA A 150 4.40 9.92 8.64
N ASP A 151 3.91 10.79 9.51
CA ASP A 151 4.57 11.13 10.75
C ASP A 151 3.55 11.02 11.88
N ASP A 152 3.99 10.57 13.04
CA ASP A 152 3.13 10.45 14.22
C ASP A 152 3.49 11.58 15.20
N PRO A 153 2.60 12.57 15.38
CA PRO A 153 2.87 13.68 16.29
C PRO A 153 3.02 13.23 17.75
N SER A 154 2.48 12.06 18.13
CA SER A 154 2.60 11.53 19.50
C SER A 154 4.02 11.07 19.84
N LEU A 155 4.81 10.70 18.84
CA LEU A 155 6.20 10.27 18.99
C LEU A 155 7.19 11.44 18.94
N LYS A 156 6.70 12.66 18.67
CA LYS A 156 7.54 13.85 18.58
C LYS A 156 7.98 14.29 19.97
N GLN A 157 9.27 14.11 20.26
CA GLN A 157 9.91 14.65 21.46
C GLN A 157 10.78 15.85 21.10
N ASP A 158 10.54 16.98 21.76
CA ASP A 158 11.42 18.13 21.64
C ASP A 158 12.64 17.96 22.55
N ILE A 159 13.75 17.58 21.94
CA ILE A 159 15.03 17.45 22.62
C ILE A 159 15.77 18.78 22.50
N ARG A 160 16.24 19.28 23.65
CA ARG A 160 17.00 20.53 23.74
C ARG A 160 18.25 20.50 22.83
N PRO A 161 18.66 21.65 22.27
CA PRO A 161 19.76 21.71 21.30
C PRO A 161 21.12 21.33 21.90
N ASP A 162 21.34 21.55 23.19
CA ASP A 162 22.54 21.15 23.91
C ASP A 162 22.73 19.62 23.90
N PHE A 163 21.66 18.86 24.17
CA PHE A 163 21.68 17.40 24.11
C PHE A 163 21.91 16.89 22.68
N LYS A 164 21.31 17.54 21.68
CA LYS A 164 21.54 17.20 20.26
C LYS A 164 23.01 17.38 19.88
N ALA A 165 23.63 18.48 20.31
CA ALA A 165 25.04 18.74 20.05
C ALA A 165 25.95 17.73 20.78
N ALA A 166 25.69 17.47 22.06
CA ALA A 166 26.45 16.48 22.83
C ALA A 166 26.36 15.06 22.22
N TRP A 167 25.17 14.68 21.74
CA TRP A 167 24.97 13.40 21.06
C TRP A 167 25.78 13.29 19.77
N GLN A 168 25.82 14.34 18.95
CA GLN A 168 26.56 14.34 17.69
C GLN A 168 28.09 14.33 17.87
N VAL A 169 28.60 14.92 18.95
CA VAL A 169 30.03 14.93 19.27
C VAL A 169 30.50 13.59 19.83
N SER A 170 29.60 12.86 20.49
CA SER A 170 29.89 11.55 21.08
C SER A 170 30.24 10.53 20.00
N ARG A 171 31.53 10.22 19.85
CA ARG A 171 32.00 9.21 18.88
C ARG A 171 31.83 7.82 19.45
N LEU A 172 31.21 6.93 18.67
CA LEU A 172 31.16 5.51 18.99
C LEU A 172 32.52 4.87 18.65
N PRO A 173 33.02 3.93 19.47
CA PRO A 173 34.19 3.13 19.14
C PRO A 173 33.97 2.40 17.81
N ALA A 174 34.99 2.39 16.94
CA ALA A 174 34.91 1.71 15.64
C ALA A 174 34.83 0.19 15.80
N ASN A 175 35.38 -0.35 16.89
CA ASN A 175 35.44 -1.77 17.17
C ASN A 175 34.28 -2.19 18.08
N SER A 176 33.51 -3.19 17.65
CA SER A 176 32.37 -3.72 18.42
C SER A 176 32.78 -4.34 19.77
N GLU A 177 33.97 -4.95 19.84
CA GLU A 177 34.49 -5.54 21.09
C GLU A 177 34.89 -4.46 22.11
N GLU A 178 35.46 -3.35 21.65
CA GLU A 178 35.84 -2.23 22.52
C GLU A 178 34.60 -1.53 23.08
N LEU A 179 33.55 -1.38 22.27
CA LEU A 179 32.25 -0.92 22.73
C LEU A 179 31.68 -1.88 23.78
N ARG A 180 31.82 -3.20 23.58
CA ARG A 180 31.36 -4.22 24.54
C ARG A 180 32.10 -4.16 25.86
N THR A 181 33.43 -4.01 25.85
CA THR A 181 34.23 -3.87 27.08
C THR A 181 33.87 -2.60 27.83
N GLN A 182 33.74 -1.47 27.13
CA GLN A 182 33.34 -0.19 27.75
C GLN A 182 31.93 -0.25 28.35
N LEU A 183 30.98 -0.95 27.70
CA LEU A 183 29.65 -1.17 28.27
C LEU A 183 29.71 -2.02 29.55
N LEU A 184 30.52 -3.08 29.56
CA LEU A 184 30.73 -3.93 30.74
C LEU A 184 31.39 -3.17 31.89
N ASP A 185 32.41 -2.36 31.59
CA ASP A 185 33.08 -1.49 32.57
C ASP A 185 32.10 -0.44 33.14
N ALA A 186 31.17 0.06 32.32
CA ALA A 186 30.09 0.94 32.73
C ALA A 186 28.93 0.21 33.45
N GLY A 187 29.02 -1.11 33.66
CA GLY A 187 28.00 -1.92 34.32
C GLY A 187 26.72 -2.16 33.50
N LEU A 188 26.73 -1.82 32.21
CA LEU A 188 25.64 -2.07 31.28
C LEU A 188 25.81 -3.45 30.64
N LYS A 189 24.87 -4.37 30.92
CA LYS A 189 24.90 -5.71 30.31
C LYS A 189 24.63 -5.61 28.81
N PRO A 190 25.55 -6.04 27.93
CA PRO A 190 25.31 -6.03 26.49
C PRO A 190 24.12 -6.92 26.15
N ALA A 191 23.18 -6.41 25.34
CA ALA A 191 21.99 -7.17 24.90
C ALA A 191 22.34 -8.47 24.13
N THR A 192 23.59 -8.62 23.69
CA THR A 192 24.13 -9.79 22.99
C THR A 192 24.51 -10.95 23.91
N GLU A 193 24.35 -10.84 25.23
CA GLU A 193 24.41 -12.01 26.10
C GLU A 193 23.31 -12.99 25.66
N ARG A 194 23.70 -13.99 24.85
CA ARG A 194 22.87 -15.16 24.59
C ARG A 194 22.45 -15.68 25.95
N LYS A 195 21.18 -15.51 26.30
CA LYS A 195 20.55 -16.23 27.40
C LYS A 195 20.79 -17.70 27.07
N VAL A 196 21.81 -18.29 27.68
CA VAL A 196 22.03 -19.73 27.61
C VAL A 196 20.79 -20.29 28.26
N VAL A 197 19.82 -20.69 27.43
CA VAL A 197 18.68 -21.47 27.87
C VAL A 197 19.33 -22.72 28.42
N GLN A 198 19.49 -22.78 29.74
CA GLN A 198 19.84 -24.01 30.42
C GLN A 198 18.74 -24.97 29.98
N SER A 199 19.09 -25.89 29.07
CA SER A 199 18.18 -26.89 28.55
C SER A 199 17.55 -27.55 29.77
N ALA A 200 16.25 -27.34 29.96
CA ALA A 200 15.51 -27.95 31.05
C ALA A 200 15.88 -29.45 31.06
N GLY A 201 16.43 -29.91 32.18
CA GLY A 201 16.92 -31.29 32.31
C GLY A 201 15.87 -32.27 31.83
N LYS A 202 16.32 -33.32 31.12
CA LYS A 202 15.48 -34.38 30.54
C LYS A 202 14.28 -34.70 31.44
N PRO A 203 13.04 -34.75 30.92
CA PRO A 203 11.87 -35.09 31.73
C PRO A 203 12.06 -36.47 32.36
N LYS A 204 12.00 -36.56 33.69
CA LYS A 204 11.98 -37.85 34.41
C LYS A 204 10.79 -38.67 33.90
N GLU A 205 11.07 -39.85 33.34
CA GLU A 205 10.05 -40.85 33.00
C GLU A 205 9.18 -41.14 34.22
N LYS A 206 7.88 -40.81 34.14
CA LYS A 206 6.89 -41.25 35.11
C LYS A 206 6.71 -42.76 34.96
N LYS A 207 7.17 -43.54 35.94
CA LYS A 207 6.87 -44.97 36.05
C LYS A 207 5.36 -45.20 35.98
N ARG A 208 4.90 -45.97 34.99
CA ARG A 208 3.51 -46.43 34.88
C ARG A 208 3.18 -47.35 36.07
N LYS A 209 2.11 -47.05 36.80
CA LYS A 209 1.58 -47.93 37.87
C LYS A 209 0.94 -49.17 37.24
N GLY A 210 1.34 -50.37 37.68
CA GLY A 210 0.77 -51.64 37.23
C GLY A 210 -0.70 -51.83 37.64
N PRO A 211 -1.45 -52.71 36.96
CA PRO A 211 -2.89 -52.90 37.19
C PRO A 211 -3.15 -53.44 38.60
N ARG A 212 -4.01 -52.76 39.36
CA ARG A 212 -4.45 -53.20 40.69
C ARG A 212 -5.31 -54.45 40.55
N GLN A 213 -4.88 -55.56 41.15
CA GLN A 213 -5.71 -56.76 41.30
C GLN A 213 -6.98 -56.41 42.09
N SER A 214 -8.12 -56.84 41.52
CA SER A 214 -9.48 -56.68 42.06
C SER A 214 -9.54 -57.07 43.54
N GLY A 215 -10.06 -56.15 44.37
CA GLY A 215 -10.21 -56.37 45.81
C GLY A 215 -11.13 -57.54 46.12
N ARG A 216 -10.83 -58.28 47.20
CA ARG A 216 -11.62 -59.40 47.72
C ARG A 216 -13.12 -59.04 47.76
N MET A 217 -13.91 -59.69 46.92
CA MET A 217 -15.37 -59.57 46.95
C MET A 217 -15.91 -60.36 48.14
N THR A 218 -16.54 -59.68 49.08
CA THR A 218 -17.09 -60.25 50.33
C THR A 218 -18.51 -60.78 50.20
N ASN A 219 -19.16 -60.62 49.05
CA ASN A 219 -20.53 -61.10 48.80
C ASN A 219 -20.54 -62.40 47.98
N VAL A 220 -20.29 -63.52 48.67
CA VAL A 220 -20.23 -64.88 48.08
C VAL A 220 -21.57 -65.30 47.46
N HIS A 221 -22.71 -64.88 48.02
CA HIS A 221 -24.05 -65.23 47.53
C HIS A 221 -24.39 -64.67 46.14
N MET A 222 -23.66 -63.64 45.69
CA MET A 222 -23.89 -63.01 44.38
C MET A 222 -22.99 -63.59 43.26
N GLN A 223 -22.06 -64.50 43.57
CA GLN A 223 -21.15 -65.09 42.59
C GLN A 223 -21.86 -65.89 41.49
N GLY A 224 -23.06 -66.44 41.77
CA GLY A 224 -23.86 -67.16 40.77
C GLY A 224 -24.50 -66.25 39.72
N LEU A 225 -24.77 -64.98 40.08
CA LEU A 225 -25.45 -64.00 39.24
C LEU A 225 -24.48 -63.06 38.50
N LEU A 226 -23.31 -62.75 39.09
CA LEU A 226 -22.27 -61.93 38.48
C LEU A 226 -21.23 -62.75 37.72
N LYS A 227 -21.65 -63.80 37.00
CA LYS A 227 -20.77 -64.43 36.01
C LYS A 227 -20.75 -63.54 34.76
N ASP A 228 -19.62 -62.92 34.53
CA ASP A 228 -19.38 -62.03 33.41
C ASP A 228 -19.30 -62.86 32.12
N TYR A 229 -20.38 -62.89 31.32
CA TYR A 229 -20.43 -63.60 30.03
C TYR A 229 -20.00 -62.71 28.85
N SER A 230 -19.33 -61.58 29.11
CA SER A 230 -18.88 -60.62 28.09
C SER A 230 -17.86 -61.18 27.08
N TYR A 231 -17.29 -62.37 27.33
CA TYR A 231 -16.44 -63.10 26.40
C TYR A 231 -17.18 -64.10 25.49
N LEU A 232 -18.48 -64.36 25.73
CA LEU A 232 -19.30 -65.20 24.86
C LEU A 232 -19.85 -64.35 23.70
N LYS A 233 -19.03 -64.18 22.65
CA LYS A 233 -19.51 -63.66 21.37
C LYS A 233 -20.57 -64.62 20.79
N ARG A 234 -21.68 -64.05 20.33
CA ARG A 234 -22.66 -64.73 19.47
C ARG A 234 -22.23 -64.59 18.01
#